data_AF-A0A8H9MHP6-F1
#
_entry.id   AF-A0A8H9MHP6-F1
#
_cell.length_a   1.000
_cell.length_b   1.000
_cell.length_c   1.000
_cell.angle_alpha   90.00
_cell.angle_beta   90.00
_cell.angle_gamma   90.00
#
_symmetry.space_group_name_H-M   'P 1'
#
loop_
_entity.id
_entity.type
_entity.pdbx_description
1 polymer ?
#
loop_
_entity_poly.entity_id
_entity_poly.type
_entity_poly.pdbx_seq_one_letter_code
_entity_poly.pdbx_strand_id
1 'polypeptide(L)'
;MLLGIVPASAQPPAPKTAPEFPIERTAEDIAAARRLDAEAFALREAGSEPRSISHVAFPMTIRVGITPYIHCGEWIANDMEITEIIEMDFREYIKNVLPNEWPNAWPTESLRAGAIAVKMFGWWRYNVVRLAPGSRPEGVDVVDNTCDMVFFPNSAKPTTSAAVDHTWPYRATFNGIVQETHFLSTQELCDTYSFPRCMPQWGTKDMADLGAQWPEIVTQYFQPIDILQTADIPVDTNVVKNPSFDAGTTDWIVTGAQGTTVLSGVFNFYRDVGTSNPAILRQDIPTIISANSKLRLTVKLGNSSAQAKTMRVRLMRADGAQTIANCSFTVPPNSPPIKHTVWATTPAGWDGIRVDLSGMSADGLAAYLIDNVKLQFRPMGDASVPCIVPLPGKPTVLSPLAGLSYGLDLTVLVAEGGSNYVEGYDAAFHIQIDNSPAFDSLQFDNGASLAQDPLIPVSLPAGRWYLRARQFDGVDRYSKWTATVSFLTIDLPETPALIAPIGDVPASGQSLIWTAASGADQYKIVIKDPAGAKVYKAKDSPLTFNCSSTCVVPIDGLGVTLQAGVPYRWKVIAFNENGKAKSALSTFTLVN
;
A
#
# COMPACT_ATOMS: atom_id res chain seq x y z
N MET A 1 -64.93 -10.57 -32.82
CA MET A 1 -64.55 -11.42 -31.67
C MET A 1 -63.38 -12.27 -32.12
N LEU A 2 -62.16 -11.72 -32.09
CA LEU A 2 -60.93 -12.46 -32.36
C LEU A 2 -60.43 -13.00 -31.01
N LEU A 3 -60.31 -14.32 -30.89
CA LEU A 3 -59.65 -14.96 -29.76
C LEU A 3 -58.15 -14.62 -29.81
N GLY A 4 -57.69 -13.85 -28.81
CA GLY A 4 -56.27 -13.65 -28.56
C GLY A 4 -55.66 -14.92 -27.97
N ILE A 5 -54.65 -15.45 -28.65
CA ILE A 5 -53.74 -16.45 -28.10
C ILE A 5 -52.82 -15.71 -27.13
N VAL A 6 -52.98 -15.96 -25.85
CA VAL A 6 -52.03 -15.56 -24.81
C VAL A 6 -50.79 -16.45 -24.96
N PRO A 7 -49.56 -15.91 -25.07
CA PRO A 7 -48.37 -16.76 -25.02
C PRO A 7 -48.33 -17.39 -23.63
N ALA A 8 -48.21 -18.73 -23.57
CA ALA A 8 -48.00 -19.43 -22.32
C ALA A 8 -46.76 -18.83 -21.64
N SER A 9 -46.92 -18.30 -20.43
CA SER A 9 -45.75 -17.97 -19.60
C SER A 9 -45.04 -19.30 -19.33
N ALA A 10 -43.86 -19.48 -19.93
CA ALA A 10 -43.03 -20.64 -19.68
C ALA A 10 -42.74 -20.69 -18.18
N GLN A 11 -43.23 -21.75 -17.53
CA GLN A 11 -42.84 -22.07 -16.16
C GLN A 11 -41.32 -22.22 -16.14
N PRO A 12 -40.59 -21.63 -15.17
CA PRO A 12 -39.14 -21.76 -15.13
C PRO A 12 -38.75 -23.24 -15.13
N PRO A 13 -37.69 -23.63 -15.84
CA PRO A 13 -37.25 -25.02 -15.87
C PRO A 13 -37.05 -25.56 -14.46
N ALA A 14 -37.28 -26.86 -14.26
CA ALA A 14 -36.88 -27.50 -13.02
C ALA A 14 -35.37 -27.26 -12.79
N PRO A 15 -34.91 -27.05 -11.54
CA PRO A 15 -33.49 -26.87 -11.27
C PRO A 15 -32.67 -28.01 -11.85
N LYS A 16 -31.62 -27.68 -12.61
CA LYS A 16 -30.71 -28.69 -13.16
C LYS A 16 -30.07 -29.51 -12.05
N THR A 17 -29.94 -30.81 -12.28
CA THR A 17 -29.33 -31.75 -11.34
C THR A 17 -27.93 -32.13 -11.81
N ALA A 18 -27.03 -32.37 -10.86
CA ALA A 18 -25.69 -32.82 -11.18
C ALA A 18 -25.76 -34.18 -11.90
N PRO A 19 -25.11 -34.34 -13.06
CA PRO A 19 -25.23 -35.54 -13.85
C PRO A 19 -24.42 -36.69 -13.23
N GLU A 20 -24.87 -37.94 -13.44
CA GLU A 20 -24.15 -39.13 -12.98
C GLU A 20 -22.87 -39.38 -13.79
N PHE A 21 -22.87 -38.97 -15.06
CA PHE A 21 -21.76 -39.05 -16.00
C PHE A 21 -21.51 -37.69 -16.64
N PRO A 22 -20.29 -37.39 -17.11
CA PRO A 22 -20.01 -36.18 -17.87
C PRO A 22 -20.98 -35.98 -19.03
N ILE A 23 -21.45 -34.75 -19.21
CA ILE A 23 -22.39 -34.41 -20.27
C ILE A 23 -21.62 -34.23 -21.57
N GLU A 24 -22.00 -35.00 -22.59
CA GLU A 24 -21.44 -34.83 -23.92
C GLU A 24 -22.10 -33.64 -24.63
N ARG A 25 -21.27 -32.78 -25.24
CA ARG A 25 -21.73 -31.70 -26.11
C ARG A 25 -22.41 -32.27 -27.35
N THR A 26 -23.65 -31.86 -27.59
CA THR A 26 -24.36 -32.21 -28.82
C THR A 26 -23.87 -31.39 -30.02
N ALA A 27 -24.22 -31.81 -31.23
CA ALA A 27 -23.96 -31.03 -32.45
C ALA A 27 -24.59 -29.63 -32.39
N GLU A 28 -25.77 -29.53 -31.76
CA GLU A 28 -26.48 -28.28 -31.56
C GLU A 28 -25.74 -27.37 -30.58
N ASP A 29 -25.26 -27.92 -29.46
CA ASP A 29 -24.47 -27.16 -28.48
C ASP A 29 -23.19 -26.60 -29.09
N ILE A 30 -22.48 -27.43 -29.86
CA ILE A 30 -21.25 -27.03 -30.55
C ILE A 30 -21.53 -25.90 -31.55
N ALA A 31 -22.60 -26.03 -32.34
CA ALA A 31 -22.99 -25.01 -33.30
C ALA A 31 -23.39 -23.71 -32.58
N ALA A 32 -24.14 -23.80 -31.48
CA ALA A 32 -24.59 -22.65 -30.71
C ALA A 32 -23.43 -21.89 -30.06
N ALA A 33 -22.51 -22.60 -29.39
CA ALA A 33 -21.32 -22.00 -28.79
C ALA A 33 -20.44 -21.28 -29.83
N ARG A 34 -20.26 -21.89 -31.02
CA ARG A 34 -19.48 -21.28 -32.11
C ARG A 34 -20.13 -20.03 -32.69
N ARG A 35 -21.47 -20.03 -32.86
CA ARG A 35 -22.20 -18.85 -33.33
C ARG A 35 -22.05 -17.70 -32.36
N LEU A 36 -22.26 -17.95 -31.06
CA LEU A 36 -22.13 -16.95 -30.00
C LEU A 36 -20.73 -16.32 -29.98
N ASP A 37 -19.68 -17.15 -30.06
CA ASP A 37 -18.31 -16.65 -30.14
C ASP A 37 -18.08 -15.85 -31.43
N ALA A 38 -18.54 -16.35 -32.60
CA ALA A 38 -18.36 -15.67 -33.88
C ALA A 38 -19.04 -14.30 -33.95
N GLU A 39 -20.27 -14.19 -33.44
CA GLU A 39 -21.01 -12.93 -33.37
C GLU A 39 -20.30 -11.90 -32.48
N ALA A 40 -19.82 -12.33 -31.30
CA ALA A 40 -19.07 -11.46 -30.40
C ALA A 40 -17.75 -10.96 -31.02
N PHE A 41 -17.07 -11.78 -31.82
CA PHE A 41 -15.86 -11.38 -32.53
C PHE A 41 -16.14 -10.52 -33.77
N ALA A 42 -17.27 -10.71 -34.47
CA ALA A 42 -17.66 -9.93 -35.64
C ALA A 42 -17.98 -8.46 -35.33
N LEU A 43 -18.33 -8.14 -34.08
CA LEU A 43 -18.49 -6.78 -33.58
C LEU A 43 -17.16 -6.01 -33.45
N ARG A 44 -16.03 -6.66 -33.71
CA ARG A 44 -14.69 -6.07 -33.69
C ARG A 44 -14.24 -5.75 -35.12
N GLU A 45 -13.65 -4.58 -35.38
CA GLU A 45 -13.12 -4.24 -36.71
C GLU A 45 -12.07 -5.29 -37.16
N ALA A 46 -12.21 -5.77 -38.41
CA ALA A 46 -11.37 -6.78 -39.01
C ALA A 46 -9.90 -6.34 -39.07
N GLY A 47 -9.06 -6.83 -38.17
CA GLY A 47 -7.65 -6.39 -38.14
C GLY A 47 -6.65 -7.15 -37.26
N SER A 48 -7.04 -8.19 -36.52
CA SER A 48 -6.05 -9.02 -35.81
C SER A 48 -6.64 -10.35 -35.35
N GLU A 49 -6.19 -11.46 -35.93
CA GLU A 49 -6.05 -12.73 -35.19
C GLU A 49 -4.60 -12.76 -34.64
N PRO A 50 -4.36 -13.34 -33.44
CA PRO A 50 -5.18 -14.40 -32.86
C PRO A 50 -5.86 -14.01 -31.55
N ARG A 51 -6.77 -14.89 -31.12
CA ARG A 51 -7.35 -15.07 -29.77
C ARG A 51 -6.28 -15.33 -28.67
N SER A 52 -5.13 -14.69 -28.80
CA SER A 52 -3.91 -14.81 -28.00
C SER A 52 -3.97 -13.82 -26.84
N ILE A 53 -3.78 -14.36 -25.64
CA ILE A 53 -4.03 -13.67 -24.39
C ILE A 53 -2.73 -13.63 -23.57
N SER A 54 -2.20 -12.42 -23.31
CA SER A 54 -1.05 -12.20 -22.43
C SER A 54 -1.51 -12.17 -20.98
N HIS A 55 -1.80 -13.34 -20.44
CA HIS A 55 -2.00 -13.54 -19.01
C HIS A 55 -1.16 -14.74 -18.63
N VAL A 56 0.00 -14.53 -17.99
CA VAL A 56 0.83 -15.61 -17.45
C VAL A 56 0.72 -15.61 -15.92
N ALA A 57 -0.48 -15.30 -15.41
CA ALA A 57 -0.93 -15.65 -14.06
C ALA A 57 -2.35 -16.22 -14.14
N PHE A 58 -2.61 -17.33 -13.45
CA PHE A 58 -3.96 -17.87 -13.31
C PHE A 58 -4.90 -16.77 -12.76
N PRO A 59 -6.17 -16.71 -13.19
CA PRO A 59 -7.17 -15.93 -12.48
C PRO A 59 -7.19 -16.36 -11.00
N MET A 60 -7.16 -15.41 -10.07
CA MET A 60 -7.34 -15.75 -8.65
C MET A 60 -8.79 -16.16 -8.39
N THR A 61 -9.73 -15.42 -8.98
CA THR A 61 -11.16 -15.71 -8.93
C THR A 61 -11.75 -15.81 -10.33
N ILE A 62 -12.91 -16.46 -10.43
CA ILE A 62 -13.72 -16.57 -11.65
C ILE A 62 -15.20 -16.36 -11.29
N ARG A 63 -15.93 -15.65 -12.16
CA ARG A 63 -17.37 -15.42 -12.03
C ARG A 63 -18.13 -16.37 -12.93
N VAL A 64 -18.82 -17.33 -12.32
CA VAL A 64 -19.59 -18.37 -12.99
C VAL A 64 -21.06 -17.96 -13.04
N GLY A 65 -21.62 -17.82 -14.23
CA GLY A 65 -23.05 -17.60 -14.43
C GLY A 65 -23.81 -18.92 -14.32
N ILE A 66 -24.74 -18.99 -13.37
CA ILE A 66 -25.58 -20.17 -13.12
C ILE A 66 -26.81 -20.13 -14.01
N THR A 67 -26.90 -21.08 -14.93
CA THR A 67 -27.98 -21.17 -15.93
C THR A 67 -29.07 -22.17 -15.51
N PRO A 68 -30.31 -22.01 -15.97
CA PRO A 68 -31.34 -23.02 -15.80
C PRO A 68 -31.24 -24.19 -16.80
N TYR A 69 -30.37 -24.09 -17.81
CA TYR A 69 -30.22 -25.07 -18.90
C TYR A 69 -28.82 -25.68 -18.98
N ILE A 70 -28.74 -27.00 -19.06
CA ILE A 70 -27.47 -27.75 -19.20
C ILE A 70 -26.92 -27.72 -20.64
N HIS A 71 -27.80 -27.65 -21.63
CA HIS A 71 -27.45 -27.58 -23.05
C HIS A 71 -27.32 -26.12 -23.50
N CYS A 72 -26.21 -25.84 -24.19
CA CYS A 72 -25.86 -24.53 -24.71
C CYS A 72 -26.89 -24.03 -25.72
N GLY A 73 -27.37 -24.91 -26.60
CA GLY A 73 -28.40 -24.59 -27.59
C GLY A 73 -29.68 -24.09 -26.93
N GLU A 74 -30.15 -24.81 -25.90
CA GLU A 74 -31.34 -24.43 -25.14
C GLU A 74 -31.15 -23.12 -24.39
N TRP A 75 -30.01 -22.92 -23.75
CA TRP A 75 -29.71 -21.69 -23.02
C TRP A 75 -29.73 -20.45 -23.94
N ILE A 76 -29.10 -20.55 -25.12
CA ILE A 76 -29.07 -19.46 -26.11
C ILE A 76 -30.48 -19.21 -26.67
N ALA A 77 -31.27 -20.28 -26.91
CA ALA A 77 -32.64 -20.15 -27.40
C ALA A 77 -33.60 -19.51 -26.37
N ASN A 78 -33.22 -19.47 -25.08
CA ASN A 78 -34.00 -18.89 -23.99
C ASN A 78 -33.28 -17.66 -23.41
N ASP A 79 -32.84 -16.76 -24.31
CA ASP A 79 -32.31 -15.42 -23.99
C ASP A 79 -31.11 -15.40 -23.02
N MET A 80 -30.34 -16.49 -22.96
CA MET A 80 -29.12 -16.60 -22.15
C MET A 80 -29.33 -16.24 -20.67
N GLU A 81 -30.46 -16.65 -20.10
CA GLU A 81 -30.82 -16.33 -18.71
C GLU A 81 -29.75 -16.79 -17.71
N ILE A 82 -29.41 -15.90 -16.77
CA ILE A 82 -28.53 -16.15 -15.63
C ILE A 82 -29.36 -15.99 -14.35
N THR A 83 -29.41 -17.05 -13.55
CA THR A 83 -30.15 -17.08 -12.28
C THR A 83 -29.32 -16.55 -11.11
N GLU A 84 -28.00 -16.77 -11.15
CA GLU A 84 -27.04 -16.34 -10.12
C GLU A 84 -25.66 -16.16 -10.76
N ILE A 85 -24.82 -15.29 -10.18
CA ILE A 85 -23.40 -15.20 -10.49
C ILE A 85 -22.62 -15.58 -9.24
N ILE A 86 -21.86 -16.68 -9.32
CA ILE A 86 -20.99 -17.14 -8.23
C ILE A 86 -19.56 -16.69 -8.53
N GLU A 87 -18.99 -15.85 -7.68
CA GLU A 87 -17.56 -15.56 -7.68
C GLU A 87 -16.83 -16.51 -6.73
N MET A 88 -15.81 -17.23 -7.22
CA MET A 88 -15.04 -18.17 -6.41
C MET A 88 -13.58 -18.27 -6.83
N ASP A 89 -12.75 -18.88 -5.97
CA ASP A 89 -11.37 -19.22 -6.30
C ASP A 89 -11.30 -20.10 -7.56
N PHE A 90 -10.41 -19.76 -8.49
CA PHE A 90 -10.34 -20.45 -9.77
C PHE A 90 -9.91 -21.91 -9.64
N ARG A 91 -9.06 -22.26 -8.66
CA ARG A 91 -8.69 -23.65 -8.39
C ARG A 91 -9.88 -24.44 -7.90
N GLU A 92 -10.66 -23.85 -7.00
CA GLU A 92 -11.88 -24.47 -6.50
C GLU A 92 -12.92 -24.67 -7.60
N TYR A 93 -13.08 -23.69 -8.50
CA TYR A 93 -13.89 -23.85 -9.70
C TYR A 93 -13.46 -25.06 -10.52
N ILE A 94 -12.16 -25.18 -10.85
CA ILE A 94 -11.64 -26.31 -11.63
C ILE A 94 -11.84 -27.66 -10.93
N LYS A 95 -11.75 -27.72 -9.59
CA LYS A 95 -12.07 -28.94 -8.82
C LYS A 95 -13.53 -29.37 -8.94
N ASN A 96 -14.44 -28.41 -9.09
CA ASN A 96 -15.88 -28.66 -9.29
C ASN A 96 -16.27 -28.78 -10.77
N VAL A 97 -15.38 -28.50 -11.72
CA VAL A 97 -15.60 -28.74 -13.15
C VAL A 97 -15.12 -30.13 -13.55
N LEU A 98 -13.89 -30.48 -13.20
CA LEU A 98 -13.26 -31.72 -13.69
C LEU A 98 -14.10 -32.99 -13.51
N PRO A 99 -14.79 -33.27 -12.39
CA PRO A 99 -15.61 -34.47 -12.27
C PRO A 99 -16.86 -34.49 -13.15
N ASN A 100 -17.29 -33.34 -13.68
CA ASN A 100 -18.41 -33.23 -14.63
C ASN A 100 -17.96 -33.27 -16.09
N GLU A 101 -16.64 -33.21 -16.34
CA GLU A 101 -16.05 -33.27 -17.69
C GLU A 101 -15.23 -34.54 -17.91
N TRP A 102 -14.67 -35.13 -16.85
CA TRP A 102 -13.94 -36.40 -16.90
C TRP A 102 -14.51 -37.37 -15.87
N PRO A 103 -14.79 -38.63 -16.25
CA PRO A 103 -15.26 -39.62 -15.28
C PRO A 103 -14.20 -39.87 -14.19
N ASN A 104 -14.58 -39.63 -12.94
CA ASN A 104 -13.66 -39.64 -11.78
C ASN A 104 -12.95 -41.00 -11.52
N ALA A 105 -13.45 -42.09 -12.12
CA ALA A 105 -12.90 -43.43 -12.02
C ALA A 105 -11.86 -43.76 -13.11
N TRP A 106 -11.57 -42.82 -14.02
CA TRP A 106 -10.56 -43.02 -15.06
C TRP A 106 -9.12 -42.97 -14.52
N PRO A 107 -8.14 -43.48 -15.30
CA PRO A 107 -6.74 -43.52 -14.88
C PRO A 107 -6.20 -42.15 -14.45
N THR A 108 -5.31 -42.13 -13.46
CA THR A 108 -4.76 -40.89 -12.88
C THR A 108 -4.13 -39.97 -13.93
N GLU A 109 -3.41 -40.51 -14.90
CA GLU A 109 -2.76 -39.70 -15.95
C GLU A 109 -3.77 -39.08 -16.93
N SER A 110 -4.90 -39.76 -17.18
CA SER A 110 -6.04 -39.20 -17.92
C SER A 110 -6.68 -38.06 -17.14
N LEU A 111 -6.92 -38.24 -15.83
CA LEU A 111 -7.46 -37.16 -14.97
C LEU A 111 -6.51 -35.96 -14.89
N ARG A 112 -5.19 -36.17 -14.87
CA ARG A 112 -4.19 -35.10 -14.89
C ARG A 112 -4.17 -34.36 -16.23
N ALA A 113 -4.28 -35.07 -17.35
CA ALA A 113 -4.41 -34.45 -18.67
C ALA A 113 -5.71 -33.64 -18.78
N GLY A 114 -6.83 -34.20 -18.31
CA GLY A 114 -8.12 -33.50 -18.21
C GLY A 114 -8.04 -32.26 -17.31
N ALA A 115 -7.34 -32.33 -16.18
CA ALA A 115 -7.11 -31.20 -15.29
C ALA A 115 -6.36 -30.05 -15.98
N ILE A 116 -5.38 -30.35 -16.85
CA ILE A 116 -4.76 -29.32 -17.70
C ILE A 116 -5.79 -28.78 -18.69
N ALA A 117 -6.53 -29.63 -19.40
CA ALA A 117 -7.50 -29.19 -20.42
C ALA A 117 -8.56 -28.22 -19.86
N VAL A 118 -9.25 -28.59 -18.76
CA VAL A 118 -10.28 -27.72 -18.16
C VAL A 118 -9.69 -26.43 -17.60
N LYS A 119 -8.49 -26.49 -17.00
CA LYS A 119 -7.79 -25.32 -16.46
C LYS A 119 -7.42 -24.34 -17.57
N MET A 120 -6.86 -24.84 -18.67
CA MET A 120 -6.43 -24.01 -19.78
C MET A 120 -7.64 -23.45 -20.55
N PHE A 121 -8.71 -24.22 -20.72
CA PHE A 121 -9.97 -23.72 -21.30
C PHE A 121 -10.59 -22.61 -20.44
N GLY A 122 -10.76 -22.83 -19.13
CA GLY A 122 -11.34 -21.82 -18.23
C GLY A 122 -10.51 -20.54 -18.17
N TRP A 123 -9.18 -20.68 -18.17
CA TRP A 123 -8.27 -19.53 -18.22
C TRP A 123 -8.34 -18.80 -19.56
N TRP A 124 -8.41 -19.53 -20.66
CA TRP A 124 -8.60 -18.93 -21.98
C TRP A 124 -9.92 -18.15 -22.05
N ARG A 125 -11.02 -18.76 -21.60
CA ARG A 125 -12.35 -18.16 -21.63
C ARG A 125 -12.46 -16.90 -20.77
N TYR A 126 -11.90 -16.92 -19.56
CA TYR A 126 -11.80 -15.75 -18.68
C TYR A 126 -11.23 -14.51 -19.38
N ASN A 127 -10.27 -14.69 -20.28
CA ASN A 127 -9.65 -13.60 -21.02
C ASN A 127 -10.42 -13.26 -22.31
N VAL A 128 -10.99 -14.26 -22.99
CA VAL A 128 -11.80 -14.03 -24.20
C VAL A 128 -12.99 -13.12 -23.94
N VAL A 129 -13.74 -13.32 -22.85
CA VAL A 129 -14.91 -12.47 -22.54
C VAL A 129 -14.54 -11.00 -22.36
N ARG A 130 -13.32 -10.71 -21.90
CA ARG A 130 -12.80 -9.33 -21.77
C ARG A 130 -12.39 -8.73 -23.11
N LEU A 131 -11.94 -9.56 -24.05
CA LEU A 131 -11.57 -9.16 -25.40
C LEU A 131 -12.78 -9.03 -26.33
N ALA A 132 -13.84 -9.78 -26.06
CA ALA A 132 -15.11 -9.77 -26.80
C ALA A 132 -16.29 -9.65 -25.82
N PRO A 133 -16.52 -8.46 -25.24
CA PRO A 133 -17.71 -8.19 -24.43
C PRO A 133 -18.96 -8.50 -25.25
N GLY A 134 -19.88 -9.30 -24.70
CA GLY A 134 -21.07 -9.79 -25.41
C GLY A 134 -20.99 -11.28 -25.79
N SER A 135 -19.81 -11.91 -25.73
CA SER A 135 -19.72 -13.38 -25.82
C SER A 135 -20.38 -14.09 -24.63
N ARG A 136 -20.52 -13.41 -23.48
CA ARG A 136 -21.29 -13.86 -22.32
C ARG A 136 -22.10 -12.69 -21.74
N PRO A 137 -23.18 -12.97 -20.98
CA PRO A 137 -23.90 -11.95 -20.23
C PRO A 137 -22.98 -11.08 -19.36
N GLU A 138 -23.40 -9.84 -19.12
CA GLU A 138 -22.59 -8.88 -18.36
C GLU A 138 -22.22 -9.43 -16.97
N GLY A 139 -20.95 -9.29 -16.59
CA GLY A 139 -20.45 -9.72 -15.29
C GLY A 139 -20.09 -11.20 -15.18
N VAL A 140 -20.32 -12.01 -16.22
CA VAL A 140 -20.02 -13.45 -16.26
C VAL A 140 -18.69 -13.70 -16.99
N ASP A 141 -17.80 -14.50 -16.41
CA ASP A 141 -16.55 -14.94 -17.08
C ASP A 141 -16.75 -16.27 -17.83
N VAL A 142 -17.54 -17.19 -17.26
CA VAL A 142 -17.91 -18.51 -17.82
C VAL A 142 -19.33 -18.87 -17.38
N VAL A 143 -20.03 -19.71 -18.14
CA VAL A 143 -21.30 -20.32 -17.71
C VAL A 143 -21.12 -21.78 -17.30
N ASP A 144 -22.00 -22.26 -16.43
CA ASP A 144 -21.91 -23.59 -15.82
C ASP A 144 -22.58 -24.71 -16.64
N ASN A 145 -22.65 -24.53 -17.95
CA ASN A 145 -23.28 -25.45 -18.89
C ASN A 145 -22.34 -25.78 -20.06
N THR A 146 -22.85 -26.56 -21.02
CA THR A 146 -22.06 -27.03 -22.17
C THR A 146 -21.58 -25.94 -23.13
N CYS A 147 -21.96 -24.66 -22.97
CA CYS A 147 -21.34 -23.58 -23.74
C CYS A 147 -19.87 -23.35 -23.34
N ASP A 148 -19.55 -23.57 -22.07
CA ASP A 148 -18.20 -23.45 -21.53
C ASP A 148 -17.75 -24.77 -20.93
N MET A 149 -18.09 -25.01 -19.66
CA MET A 149 -17.81 -26.23 -18.93
C MET A 149 -18.89 -26.45 -17.88
N VAL A 150 -19.34 -27.69 -17.74
CA VAL A 150 -20.37 -28.08 -16.79
C VAL A 150 -19.84 -27.91 -15.36
N PHE A 151 -20.48 -27.03 -14.60
CA PHE A 151 -20.11 -26.73 -13.22
C PHE A 151 -21.31 -26.96 -12.30
N PHE A 152 -21.05 -27.62 -11.18
CA PHE A 152 -21.99 -27.75 -10.07
C PHE A 152 -21.26 -27.46 -8.76
N PRO A 153 -21.76 -26.53 -7.91
CA PRO A 153 -21.17 -26.30 -6.60
C PRO A 153 -21.11 -27.60 -5.77
N ASN A 154 -19.98 -27.82 -5.08
CA ASN A 154 -19.74 -28.99 -4.22
C ASN A 154 -19.76 -30.35 -4.95
N SER A 155 -19.48 -30.37 -6.26
CA SER A 155 -19.38 -31.61 -7.06
C SER A 155 -17.98 -32.24 -7.07
N ALA A 156 -16.98 -31.54 -6.49
CA ALA A 156 -15.60 -32.01 -6.40
C ALA A 156 -15.48 -33.46 -5.89
N LYS A 157 -14.61 -34.26 -6.53
CA LYS A 157 -14.31 -35.64 -6.13
C LYS A 157 -12.83 -35.75 -5.68
N PRO A 158 -12.49 -36.68 -4.77
CA PRO A 158 -11.10 -36.81 -4.29
C PRO A 158 -10.08 -37.07 -5.41
N THR A 159 -10.39 -37.98 -6.35
CA THR A 159 -9.46 -38.37 -7.43
C THR A 159 -9.22 -37.23 -8.42
N THR A 160 -10.27 -36.52 -8.83
CA THR A 160 -10.18 -35.35 -9.71
C THR A 160 -9.51 -34.17 -9.01
N SER A 161 -9.81 -33.93 -7.73
CA SER A 161 -9.15 -32.88 -6.94
C SER A 161 -7.64 -33.12 -6.81
N ALA A 162 -7.23 -34.36 -6.59
CA ALA A 162 -5.81 -34.72 -6.54
C ALA A 162 -5.10 -34.49 -7.88
N ALA A 163 -5.79 -34.74 -9.01
CA ALA A 163 -5.25 -34.45 -10.33
C ALA A 163 -5.08 -32.93 -10.58
N VAL A 164 -6.07 -32.13 -10.18
CA VAL A 164 -6.00 -30.64 -10.22
C VAL A 164 -4.85 -30.14 -9.37
N ASP A 165 -4.71 -30.66 -8.14
CA ASP A 165 -3.68 -30.22 -7.21
C ASP A 165 -2.27 -30.57 -7.71
N HIS A 166 -2.09 -31.75 -8.31
CA HIS A 166 -0.83 -32.18 -8.90
C HIS A 166 -0.44 -31.32 -10.11
N THR A 167 -1.39 -31.00 -10.98
CA THR A 167 -1.09 -30.28 -12.23
C THR A 167 -1.18 -28.76 -12.08
N TRP A 168 -1.63 -28.25 -10.94
CA TRP A 168 -1.78 -26.81 -10.70
C TRP A 168 -0.56 -25.96 -11.09
N PRO A 169 0.70 -26.31 -10.70
CA PRO A 169 1.88 -25.50 -11.03
C PRO A 169 2.30 -25.58 -12.51
N TYR A 170 1.70 -26.46 -13.31
CA TYR A 170 2.05 -26.66 -14.71
C TYR A 170 1.14 -25.85 -15.64
N ARG A 171 1.67 -25.43 -16.77
CA ARG A 171 0.96 -24.65 -17.79
C ARG A 171 1.21 -25.22 -19.16
N ALA A 172 0.20 -25.19 -20.01
CA ALA A 172 0.32 -25.52 -21.40
C ALA A 172 0.25 -24.21 -22.21
N THR A 173 1.37 -23.77 -22.77
CA THR A 173 1.46 -22.52 -23.55
C THR A 173 2.14 -22.78 -24.88
N PHE A 174 1.91 -21.95 -25.89
CA PHE A 174 2.72 -21.97 -27.11
C PHE A 174 3.30 -20.58 -27.33
N ASN A 175 4.63 -20.49 -27.47
CA ASN A 175 5.36 -19.22 -27.50
C ASN A 175 5.04 -18.29 -26.29
N GLY A 176 4.85 -18.88 -25.11
CA GLY A 176 4.52 -18.14 -23.88
C GLY A 176 3.09 -17.60 -23.80
N ILE A 177 2.19 -18.02 -24.70
CA ILE A 177 0.80 -17.56 -24.77
C ILE A 177 -0.15 -18.72 -24.43
N VAL A 178 -1.17 -18.46 -23.60
CA VAL A 178 -2.27 -19.40 -23.36
C VAL A 178 -3.06 -19.57 -24.66
N GLN A 179 -3.16 -20.82 -25.12
CA GLN A 179 -3.82 -21.15 -26.37
C GLN A 179 -5.31 -21.41 -26.16
N GLU A 180 -6.11 -21.19 -27.21
CA GLU A 180 -7.44 -21.80 -27.30
C GLU A 180 -7.27 -23.32 -27.36
N THR A 181 -7.73 -23.99 -26.30
CA THR A 181 -7.70 -25.45 -26.16
C THR A 181 -9.12 -25.93 -25.95
N HIS A 182 -9.54 -26.97 -26.65
CA HIS A 182 -10.87 -27.57 -26.52
C HIS A 182 -10.77 -29.02 -26.09
N PHE A 183 -11.90 -29.60 -25.71
CA PHE A 183 -12.03 -31.02 -25.46
C PHE A 183 -13.45 -31.50 -25.80
N LEU A 184 -13.55 -32.72 -26.33
CA LEU A 184 -14.80 -33.38 -26.68
C LEU A 184 -14.70 -34.86 -26.29
N SER A 185 -15.82 -35.60 -26.33
CA SER A 185 -15.84 -37.01 -25.90
C SER A 185 -14.86 -37.88 -26.71
N THR A 186 -14.92 -37.80 -28.04
CA THR A 186 -14.17 -38.69 -28.96
C THR A 186 -13.29 -37.94 -29.94
N GLN A 187 -12.31 -38.64 -30.52
CA GLN A 187 -11.44 -38.10 -31.57
C GLN A 187 -12.26 -37.70 -32.82
N GLU A 188 -13.26 -38.50 -33.19
CA GLU A 188 -14.15 -38.21 -34.31
C GLU A 188 -14.85 -36.86 -34.17
N LEU A 189 -15.30 -36.51 -32.96
CA LEU A 189 -15.92 -35.21 -32.71
C LEU A 189 -14.88 -34.08 -32.82
N CYS A 190 -13.67 -34.26 -32.28
CA CYS A 190 -12.58 -33.29 -32.45
C CYS A 190 -12.26 -33.03 -33.93
N ASP A 191 -12.18 -34.08 -34.74
CA ASP A 191 -11.89 -33.99 -36.17
C ASP A 191 -13.05 -33.33 -36.94
N THR A 192 -14.27 -33.78 -36.69
CA THR A 192 -15.50 -33.31 -37.36
C THR A 192 -15.70 -31.81 -37.19
N TYR A 193 -15.51 -31.30 -35.97
CA TYR A 193 -15.72 -29.88 -35.69
C TYR A 193 -14.47 -29.02 -35.86
N SER A 194 -13.30 -29.65 -36.04
CA SER A 194 -12.01 -29.00 -36.29
C SER A 194 -11.70 -27.91 -35.26
N PHE A 195 -11.99 -28.18 -33.98
CA PHE A 195 -11.62 -27.26 -32.90
C PHE A 195 -10.09 -27.16 -32.81
N PRO A 196 -9.53 -25.94 -32.67
CA PRO A 196 -8.10 -25.78 -32.42
C PRO A 196 -7.71 -26.56 -31.17
N ARG A 197 -6.66 -27.40 -31.26
CA ARG A 197 -6.09 -28.12 -30.12
C ARG A 197 -7.18 -28.81 -29.29
N CYS A 198 -7.85 -29.78 -29.90
CA CYS A 198 -8.95 -30.51 -29.28
C CYS A 198 -8.46 -31.83 -28.67
N MET A 199 -8.72 -32.02 -27.37
CA MET A 199 -8.39 -33.23 -26.64
C MET A 199 -9.62 -34.15 -26.52
N PRO A 200 -9.59 -35.36 -27.11
CA PRO A 200 -10.65 -36.34 -26.91
C PRO A 200 -10.55 -36.97 -25.52
N GLN A 201 -11.63 -36.91 -24.74
CA GLN A 201 -11.70 -37.47 -23.39
C GLN A 201 -11.33 -38.95 -23.40
N TRP A 202 -11.99 -39.77 -24.23
CA TRP A 202 -11.68 -41.20 -24.37
C TRP A 202 -10.25 -41.45 -24.82
N GLY A 203 -9.69 -40.60 -25.70
CA GLY A 203 -8.30 -40.72 -26.12
C GLY A 203 -7.31 -40.53 -24.98
N THR A 204 -7.59 -39.61 -24.03
CA THR A 204 -6.75 -39.48 -22.82
C THR A 204 -6.77 -40.74 -21.95
N LYS A 205 -7.92 -41.42 -21.87
CA LYS A 205 -8.07 -42.66 -21.11
C LYS A 205 -7.27 -43.79 -21.75
N ASP A 206 -7.44 -43.97 -23.07
CA ASP A 206 -6.77 -45.02 -23.82
C ASP A 206 -5.25 -44.88 -23.77
N MET A 207 -4.73 -43.65 -23.92
CA MET A 207 -3.30 -43.38 -23.77
C MET A 207 -2.79 -43.69 -22.35
N ALA A 208 -3.55 -43.30 -21.33
CA ALA A 208 -3.17 -43.57 -19.94
C ALA A 208 -3.19 -45.07 -19.60
N ASP A 209 -4.15 -45.83 -20.14
CA ASP A 209 -4.20 -47.29 -20.01
C ASP A 209 -3.01 -47.98 -20.69
N LEU A 210 -2.49 -47.38 -21.77
CA LEU A 210 -1.25 -47.80 -22.43
C LEU A 210 0.03 -47.31 -21.71
N GLY A 211 -0.10 -46.61 -20.58
CA GLY A 211 1.00 -46.18 -19.73
C GLY A 211 1.55 -44.78 -20.03
N ALA A 212 0.94 -44.03 -20.96
CA ALA A 212 1.36 -42.66 -21.26
C ALA A 212 1.20 -41.75 -20.04
N GLN A 213 2.19 -40.88 -19.82
CA GLN A 213 2.14 -39.89 -18.75
C GLN A 213 1.35 -38.65 -19.20
N TRP A 214 0.73 -37.93 -18.26
CA TRP A 214 -0.08 -36.75 -18.57
C TRP A 214 0.62 -35.70 -19.46
N PRO A 215 1.95 -35.42 -19.35
CA PRO A 215 2.59 -34.46 -20.24
C PRO A 215 2.61 -34.96 -21.69
N GLU A 216 2.76 -36.27 -21.91
CA GLU A 216 2.74 -36.90 -23.23
C GLU A 216 1.35 -36.79 -23.84
N ILE A 217 0.30 -37.06 -23.04
CA ILE A 217 -1.11 -36.95 -23.45
C ILE A 217 -1.45 -35.49 -23.82
N VAL A 218 -1.10 -34.53 -22.95
CA VAL A 218 -1.33 -33.10 -23.20
C VAL A 218 -0.59 -32.65 -24.45
N THR A 219 0.68 -33.07 -24.58
CA THR A 219 1.49 -32.75 -25.75
C THR A 219 0.80 -33.28 -27.00
N GLN A 220 0.50 -34.57 -27.09
CA GLN A 220 -0.13 -35.22 -28.24
C GLN A 220 -1.33 -34.45 -28.81
N TYR A 221 -2.21 -33.94 -27.95
CA TYR A 221 -3.45 -33.30 -28.40
C TYR A 221 -3.36 -31.78 -28.57
N PHE A 222 -2.42 -31.12 -27.90
CA PHE A 222 -2.29 -29.66 -27.96
C PHE A 222 -1.06 -29.17 -28.74
N GLN A 223 -0.25 -30.06 -29.33
CA GLN A 223 0.93 -29.67 -30.10
C GLN A 223 0.61 -28.62 -31.19
N PRO A 224 1.51 -27.64 -31.41
CA PRO A 224 2.71 -27.38 -30.62
C PRO A 224 2.34 -26.72 -29.28
N ILE A 225 2.92 -27.23 -28.19
CA ILE A 225 2.68 -26.77 -26.82
C ILE A 225 3.92 -27.03 -25.94
N ASP A 226 4.21 -26.07 -25.07
CA ASP A 226 5.22 -26.15 -24.03
C ASP A 226 4.51 -26.40 -22.70
N ILE A 227 4.96 -27.44 -21.99
CA ILE A 227 4.52 -27.71 -20.63
C ILE A 227 5.58 -27.18 -19.68
N LEU A 228 5.26 -26.05 -19.05
CA LEU A 228 6.18 -25.38 -18.14
C LEU A 228 5.66 -25.53 -16.72
N GLN A 229 6.51 -26.05 -15.83
CA GLN A 229 6.32 -25.90 -14.40
C GLN A 229 6.78 -24.49 -14.04
N THR A 230 5.84 -23.60 -13.72
CA THR A 230 6.18 -22.21 -13.40
C THR A 230 5.86 -21.91 -11.95
N ALA A 231 6.84 -21.33 -11.26
CA ALA A 231 6.55 -20.37 -10.21
C ALA A 231 6.52 -19.01 -10.89
N ASP A 232 5.34 -18.60 -11.36
CA ASP A 232 5.14 -17.20 -11.75
C ASP A 232 5.64 -16.28 -10.65
N ILE A 233 5.99 -15.05 -11.02
CA ILE A 233 6.17 -14.03 -9.99
C ILE A 233 4.85 -13.90 -9.21
N PRO A 234 4.80 -14.26 -7.93
CA PRO A 234 3.55 -14.28 -7.21
C PRO A 234 3.11 -12.84 -6.95
N VAL A 235 1.82 -12.58 -7.11
CA VAL A 235 1.24 -11.27 -6.79
C VAL A 235 1.55 -10.95 -5.33
N ASP A 236 2.00 -9.72 -5.07
CA ASP A 236 2.24 -9.21 -3.72
C ASP A 236 3.22 -10.02 -2.86
N THR A 237 3.99 -10.92 -3.45
CA THR A 237 4.97 -11.73 -2.75
C THR A 237 6.37 -11.28 -3.10
N ASN A 238 7.24 -11.16 -2.09
CA ASN A 238 8.64 -10.82 -2.34
C ASN A 238 9.36 -12.02 -2.96
N VAL A 239 9.88 -11.86 -4.17
CA VAL A 239 10.68 -12.90 -4.85
C VAL A 239 12.18 -12.82 -4.59
N VAL A 240 12.66 -11.73 -3.97
CA VAL A 240 14.07 -11.57 -3.63
C VAL A 240 14.45 -12.54 -2.50
N LYS A 241 15.52 -13.29 -2.70
CA LYS A 241 16.15 -14.16 -1.70
C LYS A 241 17.11 -13.36 -0.83
N ASN A 242 17.20 -13.75 0.43
CA ASN A 242 17.98 -13.05 1.46
C ASN A 242 17.79 -11.50 1.42
N PRO A 243 16.53 -11.02 1.48
CA PRO A 243 16.21 -9.60 1.24
C PRO A 243 16.69 -8.65 2.35
N SER A 244 16.99 -9.19 3.54
CA SER A 244 17.46 -8.47 4.72
C SER A 244 18.93 -8.76 5.04
N PHE A 245 19.64 -9.49 4.18
CA PHE A 245 21.05 -9.83 4.37
C PHE A 245 21.39 -10.56 5.69
N ASP A 246 20.40 -11.15 6.36
CA ASP A 246 20.58 -11.95 7.59
C ASP A 246 21.52 -13.14 7.34
N ALA A 247 21.56 -13.66 6.11
CA ALA A 247 22.48 -14.71 5.66
C ALA A 247 23.71 -14.13 4.94
N GLY A 248 24.14 -12.92 5.29
CA GLY A 248 25.25 -12.24 4.63
C GLY A 248 24.91 -11.89 3.17
N THR A 249 25.81 -12.21 2.25
CA THR A 249 25.62 -12.04 0.80
C THR A 249 25.17 -13.31 0.09
N THR A 250 24.68 -14.32 0.84
CA THR A 250 24.09 -15.52 0.22
C THR A 250 22.97 -15.11 -0.75
N ASP A 251 22.91 -15.76 -1.93
CA ASP A 251 22.01 -15.43 -3.05
C ASP A 251 22.26 -14.07 -3.74
N TRP A 252 23.34 -13.38 -3.39
CA TRP A 252 23.73 -12.12 -4.00
C TRP A 252 25.11 -12.22 -4.66
N ILE A 253 25.20 -11.78 -5.91
CA ILE A 253 26.45 -11.57 -6.61
C ILE A 253 26.96 -10.17 -6.27
N VAL A 254 28.17 -10.10 -5.72
CA VAL A 254 28.82 -8.84 -5.36
C VAL A 254 30.08 -8.66 -6.22
N THR A 255 30.17 -7.54 -6.95
CA THR A 255 31.33 -7.23 -7.80
C THR A 255 31.73 -5.76 -7.68
N GLY A 256 33.03 -5.47 -7.68
CA GLY A 256 33.56 -4.10 -7.59
C GLY A 256 33.32 -3.39 -6.25
N ALA A 257 32.61 -4.01 -5.31
CA ALA A 257 32.37 -3.49 -3.97
C ALA A 257 33.56 -3.81 -3.04
N GLN A 258 33.89 -2.86 -2.18
CA GLN A 258 34.93 -2.97 -1.16
C GLN A 258 34.35 -2.84 0.24
N GLY A 259 35.06 -3.38 1.24
CA GLY A 259 34.65 -3.31 2.65
C GLY A 259 33.29 -3.93 2.93
N THR A 260 32.91 -4.96 2.18
CA THR A 260 31.59 -5.60 2.26
C THR A 260 31.38 -6.23 3.64
N THR A 261 30.39 -5.76 4.39
CA THR A 261 30.03 -6.31 5.70
C THR A 261 28.52 -6.21 5.94
N VAL A 262 28.00 -7.01 6.87
CA VAL A 262 26.61 -6.89 7.36
C VAL A 262 26.66 -6.55 8.84
N LEU A 263 26.11 -5.38 9.19
CA LEU A 263 26.02 -4.91 10.57
C LEU A 263 24.54 -4.72 10.92
N SER A 264 24.06 -5.47 11.92
CA SER A 264 22.66 -5.40 12.38
C SER A 264 21.64 -5.56 11.25
N GLY A 265 21.88 -6.48 10.31
CA GLY A 265 20.99 -6.74 9.16
C GLY A 265 21.08 -5.69 8.03
N VAL A 266 22.05 -4.77 8.09
CA VAL A 266 22.27 -3.77 7.05
C VAL A 266 23.54 -4.10 6.29
N PHE A 267 23.41 -4.36 4.98
CA PHE A 267 24.56 -4.58 4.12
C PHE A 267 25.27 -3.25 3.83
N ASN A 268 26.59 -3.28 3.97
CA ASN A 268 27.46 -2.13 3.95
C ASN A 268 28.59 -2.38 2.96
N PHE A 269 28.86 -1.41 2.08
CA PHE A 269 29.98 -1.46 1.13
C PHE A 269 30.35 -0.06 0.62
N TYR A 270 31.48 0.02 -0.09
CA TYR A 270 31.89 1.22 -0.83
C TYR A 270 32.52 0.87 -2.17
N ARG A 271 32.83 1.91 -2.97
CA ARG A 271 33.53 1.82 -4.25
C ARG A 271 34.82 2.65 -4.18
N ASP A 272 35.94 2.05 -4.55
CA ASP A 272 37.26 2.70 -4.55
C ASP A 272 37.36 3.83 -5.58
N VAL A 273 38.24 4.79 -5.26
CA VAL A 273 38.63 5.89 -6.15
C VAL A 273 39.28 5.35 -7.43
N GLY A 274 38.97 5.96 -8.58
CA GLY A 274 39.62 5.62 -9.86
C GLY A 274 39.15 4.32 -10.51
N THR A 275 38.15 3.64 -9.94
CA THR A 275 37.55 2.44 -10.55
C THR A 275 36.61 2.84 -11.69
N SER A 276 36.67 2.13 -12.83
CA SER A 276 35.75 2.35 -13.96
C SER A 276 34.40 1.64 -13.80
N ASN A 277 34.40 0.48 -13.15
CA ASN A 277 33.19 -0.31 -12.89
C ASN A 277 32.51 0.10 -11.58
N PRO A 278 31.17 0.17 -11.54
CA PRO A 278 30.43 0.41 -10.31
C PRO A 278 30.56 -0.77 -9.34
N ALA A 279 30.32 -0.50 -8.06
CA ALA A 279 30.16 -1.55 -7.06
C ALA A 279 28.74 -2.12 -7.14
N ILE A 280 28.58 -3.34 -7.64
CA ILE A 280 27.29 -3.95 -7.96
C ILE A 280 26.95 -5.03 -6.95
N LEU A 281 25.72 -4.95 -6.45
CA LEU A 281 25.02 -6.01 -5.75
C LEU A 281 23.86 -6.48 -6.64
N ARG A 282 23.90 -7.74 -7.08
CA ARG A 282 23.00 -8.30 -8.09
C ARG A 282 22.36 -9.60 -7.61
N GLN A 283 21.09 -9.78 -7.93
CA GLN A 283 20.42 -11.08 -7.86
C GLN A 283 19.65 -11.33 -9.14
N ASP A 284 19.89 -12.48 -9.77
CA ASP A 284 19.04 -12.98 -10.85
C ASP A 284 18.01 -13.93 -10.24
N ILE A 285 16.74 -13.66 -10.54
CA ILE A 285 15.60 -14.34 -9.97
C ILE A 285 14.95 -15.11 -11.12
N PRO A 286 15.09 -16.46 -11.15
CA PRO A 286 14.52 -17.29 -12.21
C PRO A 286 13.01 -17.44 -12.00
N THR A 287 12.25 -16.44 -12.45
CA THR A 287 10.79 -16.41 -12.36
C THR A 287 10.24 -15.94 -13.70
N ILE A 288 9.13 -16.56 -14.11
CA ILE A 288 8.46 -16.17 -15.34
C ILE A 288 7.66 -14.89 -15.07
N ILE A 289 7.89 -13.89 -15.92
CA ILE A 289 7.20 -12.61 -15.89
C ILE A 289 6.53 -12.40 -17.25
N SER A 290 5.22 -12.14 -17.27
CA SER A 290 4.50 -11.88 -18.53
C SER A 290 4.93 -10.56 -19.15
N ALA A 291 4.62 -10.35 -20.43
CA ALA A 291 4.57 -9.00 -20.99
C ALA A 291 3.57 -8.12 -20.22
N ASN A 292 3.82 -6.81 -20.20
CA ASN A 292 3.02 -5.78 -19.52
C ASN A 292 2.86 -5.98 -18.00
N SER A 293 3.72 -6.77 -17.37
CA SER A 293 3.69 -6.98 -15.91
C SER A 293 4.23 -5.74 -15.21
N LYS A 294 3.41 -5.16 -14.32
CA LYS A 294 3.81 -4.04 -13.46
C LYS A 294 4.55 -4.55 -12.24
N LEU A 295 5.81 -4.18 -12.14
CA LEU A 295 6.72 -4.61 -11.10
C LEU A 295 6.99 -3.47 -10.13
N ARG A 296 7.05 -3.80 -8.85
CA ARG A 296 7.47 -2.89 -7.79
C ARG A 296 8.67 -3.46 -7.06
N LEU A 297 9.79 -2.76 -7.18
CA LEU A 297 10.96 -2.96 -6.33
C LEU A 297 10.93 -1.93 -5.20
N THR A 298 11.03 -2.36 -3.95
CA THR A 298 11.31 -1.48 -2.82
C THR A 298 12.65 -1.86 -2.20
N VAL A 299 13.45 -0.88 -1.82
CA VAL A 299 14.74 -1.11 -1.17
C VAL A 299 14.98 -0.01 -0.15
N LYS A 300 15.52 -0.33 1.03
CA LYS A 300 16.02 0.70 1.92
C LYS A 300 17.45 1.05 1.53
N LEU A 301 17.69 2.34 1.26
CA LEU A 301 19.00 2.88 0.92
C LEU A 301 19.38 3.91 1.97
N GLY A 302 20.60 3.83 2.50
CA GLY A 302 21.16 4.79 3.45
C GLY A 302 22.64 5.02 3.16
N ASN A 303 23.25 5.91 3.92
CA ASN A 303 24.63 6.31 3.75
C ASN A 303 25.23 6.74 5.09
N SER A 304 26.26 6.04 5.54
CA SER A 304 26.98 6.36 6.78
C SER A 304 28.15 7.33 6.58
N SER A 305 28.44 7.73 5.34
CA SER A 305 29.51 8.68 5.02
C SER A 305 29.08 10.11 5.28
N ALA A 306 30.05 10.97 5.60
CA ALA A 306 29.89 12.43 5.61
C ALA A 306 29.77 13.04 4.19
N GLN A 307 29.91 12.23 3.13
CA GLN A 307 29.73 12.64 1.74
C GLN A 307 28.47 12.00 1.15
N ALA A 308 27.73 12.75 0.33
CA ALA A 308 26.55 12.23 -0.36
C ALA A 308 26.94 11.10 -1.33
N LYS A 309 26.03 10.14 -1.49
CA LYS A 309 26.26 8.95 -2.31
C LYS A 309 25.24 8.84 -3.43
N THR A 310 25.65 8.40 -4.61
CA THR A 310 24.71 8.05 -5.68
C THR A 310 24.55 6.53 -5.74
N MET A 311 23.31 6.06 -5.59
CA MET A 311 22.91 4.67 -5.76
C MET A 311 22.09 4.54 -7.03
N ARG A 312 22.45 3.61 -7.91
CA ARG A 312 21.65 3.27 -9.09
C ARG A 312 20.93 1.96 -8.86
N VAL A 313 19.63 1.95 -9.11
CA VAL A 313 18.74 0.79 -8.95
C VAL A 313 18.16 0.44 -10.30
N ARG A 314 18.38 -0.79 -10.77
CA ARG A 314 17.90 -1.27 -12.06
C ARG A 314 17.07 -2.54 -11.93
N LEU A 315 16.05 -2.62 -12.79
CA LEU A 315 15.34 -3.85 -13.11
C LEU A 315 15.59 -4.17 -14.58
N MET A 316 16.05 -5.39 -14.85
CA MET A 316 16.38 -5.85 -16.20
C MET A 316 16.13 -7.34 -16.37
N ARG A 317 16.05 -7.83 -17.60
CA ARG A 317 15.95 -9.27 -17.88
C ARG A 317 17.14 -10.02 -17.26
N ALA A 318 16.95 -11.25 -16.80
CA ALA A 318 17.97 -12.01 -16.08
C ALA A 318 19.26 -12.25 -16.88
N ASP A 319 19.20 -12.25 -18.21
CA ASP A 319 20.38 -12.31 -19.10
C ASP A 319 21.13 -10.96 -19.21
N GLY A 320 20.51 -9.86 -18.79
CA GLY A 320 21.04 -8.50 -18.87
C GLY A 320 20.80 -7.79 -20.20
N ALA A 321 20.07 -8.39 -21.13
CA ALA A 321 19.90 -7.87 -22.48
C ALA A 321 18.93 -6.66 -22.56
N GLN A 322 18.02 -6.51 -21.59
CA GLN A 322 17.01 -5.46 -21.61
C GLN A 322 16.77 -4.86 -20.23
N THR A 323 16.91 -3.55 -20.09
CA THR A 323 16.62 -2.80 -18.85
C THR A 323 15.27 -2.11 -18.95
N ILE A 324 14.41 -2.27 -17.94
CA ILE A 324 13.04 -1.70 -17.89
C ILE A 324 12.87 -0.63 -16.81
N ALA A 325 13.78 -0.56 -15.84
CA ALA A 325 13.90 0.59 -14.95
C ALA A 325 15.37 0.86 -14.65
N ASN A 326 15.71 2.16 -14.58
CA ASN A 326 17.05 2.64 -14.30
C ASN A 326 16.97 3.93 -13.48
N CYS A 327 16.82 3.78 -12.17
CA CYS A 327 16.67 4.90 -11.24
C CYS A 327 18.01 5.25 -10.62
N SER A 328 18.29 6.55 -10.49
CA SER A 328 19.45 7.06 -9.76
C SER A 328 18.96 7.84 -8.56
N PHE A 329 19.37 7.43 -7.37
CA PHE A 329 19.02 8.04 -6.10
C PHE A 329 20.25 8.65 -5.45
N THR A 330 20.17 9.94 -5.12
CA THR A 330 21.15 10.58 -4.24
C THR A 330 20.76 10.29 -2.80
N VAL A 331 21.67 9.69 -2.05
CA VAL A 331 21.51 9.30 -0.65
C VAL A 331 22.34 10.29 0.19
N PRO A 332 21.70 11.15 0.99
CA PRO A 332 22.39 12.23 1.72
C PRO A 332 23.47 11.73 2.69
N PRO A 333 24.43 12.57 3.10
CA PRO A 333 25.38 12.26 4.17
C PRO A 333 24.69 11.77 5.45
N ASN A 334 25.30 10.81 6.15
CA ASN A 334 24.86 10.32 7.47
C ASN A 334 23.37 9.94 7.56
N SER A 335 22.78 9.47 6.46
CA SER A 335 21.37 9.11 6.39
C SER A 335 21.12 7.65 6.75
N PRO A 336 20.11 7.35 7.59
CA PRO A 336 19.71 5.97 7.86
C PRO A 336 19.10 5.31 6.61
N PRO A 337 19.00 3.97 6.55
CA PRO A 337 18.35 3.29 5.43
C PRO A 337 16.85 3.63 5.30
N ILE A 338 16.48 4.29 4.21
CA ILE A 338 15.11 4.77 3.92
C ILE A 338 14.55 4.13 2.65
N LYS A 339 13.25 3.82 2.65
CA LYS A 339 12.60 3.03 1.60
C LYS A 339 12.44 3.83 0.30
N HIS A 340 13.13 3.41 -0.74
CA HIS A 340 12.94 3.84 -2.13
C HIS A 340 12.05 2.83 -2.86
N THR A 341 11.31 3.30 -3.86
CA THR A 341 10.43 2.47 -4.70
C THR A 341 10.75 2.69 -6.16
N VAL A 342 10.91 1.61 -6.91
CA VAL A 342 11.08 1.59 -8.36
C VAL A 342 9.91 0.83 -8.97
N TRP A 343 9.24 1.45 -9.92
CA TRP A 343 8.19 0.85 -10.73
C TRP A 343 8.70 0.59 -12.15
N ALA A 344 8.27 -0.52 -12.74
CA ALA A 344 8.57 -0.85 -14.12
C ALA A 344 7.42 -1.65 -14.73
N THR A 345 7.32 -1.63 -16.06
CA THR A 345 6.45 -2.51 -16.82
C THR A 345 7.30 -3.33 -17.77
N THR A 346 7.15 -4.66 -17.76
CA THR A 346 7.85 -5.51 -18.73
C THR A 346 7.29 -5.31 -20.14
N PRO A 347 8.13 -5.20 -21.18
CA PRO A 347 7.66 -5.04 -22.55
C PRO A 347 7.33 -6.38 -23.23
N ALA A 348 7.81 -7.50 -22.70
CA ALA A 348 7.66 -8.85 -23.22
C ALA A 348 7.70 -9.88 -22.09
N GLY A 349 7.40 -11.14 -22.40
CA GLY A 349 7.55 -12.26 -21.47
C GLY A 349 9.02 -12.59 -21.22
N TRP A 350 9.42 -12.76 -19.96
CA TRP A 350 10.78 -13.09 -19.52
C TRP A 350 10.78 -14.36 -18.65
N ASP A 351 11.87 -15.12 -18.71
CA ASP A 351 12.16 -16.32 -17.93
C ASP A 351 12.94 -16.02 -16.63
N GLY A 352 13.30 -14.76 -16.43
CA GLY A 352 13.90 -14.28 -15.20
C GLY A 352 14.08 -12.77 -15.18
N ILE A 353 14.26 -12.24 -13.98
CA ILE A 353 14.53 -10.82 -13.75
C ILE A 353 15.75 -10.63 -12.87
N ARG A 354 16.50 -9.58 -13.15
CA ARG A 354 17.65 -9.15 -12.37
C ARG A 354 17.32 -7.88 -11.61
N VAL A 355 17.57 -7.94 -10.31
CA VAL A 355 17.69 -6.75 -9.45
C VAL A 355 19.17 -6.37 -9.39
N ASP A 356 19.49 -5.13 -9.73
CA ASP A 356 20.85 -4.59 -9.71
C ASP A 356 20.88 -3.30 -8.89
N LEU A 357 21.66 -3.32 -7.81
CA LEU A 357 21.87 -2.21 -6.87
C LEU A 357 23.35 -1.80 -6.99
N SER A 358 23.60 -0.68 -7.63
CA SER A 358 24.94 -0.20 -8.00
C SER A 358 25.34 1.04 -7.19
N GLY A 359 26.39 0.94 -6.38
CA GLY A 359 27.08 2.11 -5.79
C GLY A 359 27.90 2.84 -6.85
N MET A 360 27.53 4.09 -7.16
CA MET A 360 28.11 4.86 -8.26
C MET A 360 29.25 5.81 -7.85
N SER A 361 29.24 6.35 -6.63
CA SER A 361 30.26 7.27 -6.09
C SER A 361 31.56 6.52 -5.82
N ALA A 362 32.59 6.78 -6.62
CA ALA A 362 33.93 6.22 -6.52
C ALA A 362 34.84 7.11 -5.66
N ASP A 363 34.47 7.31 -4.39
CA ASP A 363 35.16 8.21 -3.46
C ASP A 363 36.04 7.46 -2.44
N GLY A 364 36.02 6.13 -2.42
CA GLY A 364 36.78 5.31 -1.47
C GLY A 364 36.27 5.41 -0.02
N LEU A 365 35.10 6.01 0.21
CA LEU A 365 34.56 6.24 1.55
C LEU A 365 33.46 5.23 1.91
N ALA A 366 33.56 4.62 3.08
CA ALA A 366 32.47 3.85 3.66
C ALA A 366 31.29 4.76 4.10
N ALA A 367 30.02 4.38 3.97
CA ALA A 367 29.49 3.29 3.15
C ALA A 367 28.02 3.46 2.81
N TYR A 368 27.69 2.96 1.62
CA TYR A 368 26.34 2.64 1.19
C TYR A 368 25.71 1.64 2.14
N LEU A 369 24.46 1.88 2.52
CA LEU A 369 23.67 0.99 3.37
C LEU A 369 22.48 0.45 2.58
N ILE A 370 22.31 -0.87 2.55
CA ILE A 370 21.21 -1.54 1.87
C ILE A 370 20.52 -2.52 2.82
N ASP A 371 19.19 -2.48 2.86
CA ASP A 371 18.36 -3.43 3.60
C ASP A 371 16.98 -3.60 2.93
N ASN A 372 16.29 -4.68 3.26
CA ASN A 372 14.88 -4.93 3.02
C ASN A 372 14.49 -4.74 1.54
N VAL A 373 15.23 -5.44 0.67
CA VAL A 373 15.00 -5.44 -0.78
C VAL A 373 13.79 -6.32 -1.10
N LYS A 374 12.79 -5.77 -1.77
CA LYS A 374 11.58 -6.50 -2.15
C LYS A 374 11.22 -6.26 -3.59
N LEU A 375 11.12 -7.31 -4.39
CA LEU A 375 10.56 -7.26 -5.74
C LEU A 375 9.23 -8.00 -5.75
N GLN A 376 8.19 -7.36 -6.26
CA GLN A 376 6.83 -7.90 -6.29
C GLN A 376 6.16 -7.57 -7.63
N PHE A 377 5.31 -8.48 -8.10
CA PHE A 377 4.33 -8.17 -9.13
C PHE A 377 3.10 -7.48 -8.51
N ARG A 378 2.68 -6.36 -9.11
CA ARG A 378 1.65 -5.45 -8.59
C ARG A 378 0.67 -5.07 -9.72
N PRO A 379 -0.33 -5.91 -10.03
CA PRO A 379 -1.21 -5.71 -11.20
C PRO A 379 -1.97 -4.38 -11.18
N MET A 380 -2.41 -3.95 -9.98
CA MET A 380 -3.08 -2.66 -9.75
C MET A 380 -2.11 -1.50 -9.49
N GLY A 381 -0.81 -1.73 -9.67
CA GLY A 381 0.21 -0.71 -9.49
C GLY A 381 0.13 0.40 -10.53
N ASP A 382 0.68 1.56 -10.19
CA ASP A 382 0.92 2.62 -11.16
C ASP A 382 2.42 2.68 -11.46
N ALA A 383 2.77 2.39 -12.72
CA ALA A 383 4.13 2.46 -13.23
C ALA A 383 4.40 3.73 -14.04
N SER A 384 3.48 4.71 -14.03
CA SER A 384 3.64 6.01 -14.67
C SER A 384 4.83 6.80 -14.11
N VAL A 385 5.15 6.59 -12.82
CA VAL A 385 6.29 7.19 -12.13
C VAL A 385 7.30 6.09 -11.77
N PRO A 386 8.37 5.91 -12.55
CA PRO A 386 9.26 4.75 -12.41
C PRO A 386 10.19 4.85 -11.19
N CYS A 387 10.50 6.05 -10.71
CA CYS A 387 11.46 6.28 -9.63
C CYS A 387 10.84 7.13 -8.53
N ILE A 388 10.50 6.51 -7.40
CA ILE A 388 9.86 7.17 -6.27
C ILE A 388 10.81 7.15 -5.07
N VAL A 389 11.33 8.33 -4.73
CA VAL A 389 12.04 8.59 -3.47
C VAL A 389 11.01 8.75 -2.35
N PRO A 390 11.28 8.30 -1.11
CA PRO A 390 10.33 8.43 -0.02
C PRO A 390 9.98 9.90 0.28
N LEU A 391 8.70 10.14 0.56
CA LEU A 391 8.20 11.43 1.07
C LEU A 391 8.85 11.74 2.42
N PRO A 392 9.00 13.03 2.81
CA PRO A 392 9.47 13.38 4.15
C PRO A 392 8.66 12.70 5.26
N GLY A 393 9.32 12.41 6.37
CA GLY A 393 8.66 11.85 7.55
C GLY A 393 7.53 12.76 8.04
N LYS A 394 6.49 12.16 8.63
CA LYS A 394 5.45 12.98 9.29
C LYS A 394 6.09 13.70 10.48
N PRO A 395 5.84 15.00 10.67
CA PRO A 395 6.32 15.71 11.84
C PRO A 395 5.59 15.22 13.10
N THR A 396 6.09 15.59 14.28
CA THR A 396 5.41 15.37 15.56
C THR A 396 4.95 16.71 16.11
N VAL A 397 3.67 16.82 16.47
CA VAL A 397 3.16 18.00 17.18
C VAL A 397 3.50 17.84 18.67
N LEU A 398 4.36 18.72 19.18
CA LEU A 398 4.76 18.74 20.59
C LEU A 398 3.90 19.70 21.44
N SER A 399 3.36 20.74 20.80
CA SER A 399 2.38 21.67 21.39
C SER A 399 1.49 22.22 20.29
N PRO A 400 0.17 22.41 20.52
CA PRO A 400 -0.57 22.02 21.72
C PRO A 400 -0.67 20.49 21.87
N LEU A 401 -0.71 20.00 23.11
CA LEU A 401 -1.02 18.61 23.44
C LEU A 401 -2.54 18.38 23.49
N ALA A 402 -2.95 17.17 23.08
CA ALA A 402 -4.35 16.78 23.00
C ALA A 402 -5.08 16.88 24.35
N GLY A 403 -6.30 17.41 24.32
CA GLY A 403 -7.20 17.53 25.48
C GLY A 403 -6.85 18.64 26.47
N LEU A 404 -5.78 19.41 26.23
CA LEU A 404 -5.39 20.52 27.10
C LEU A 404 -5.98 21.87 26.64
N SER A 405 -5.93 22.85 27.54
CA SER A 405 -6.38 24.23 27.31
C SER A 405 -5.20 25.18 27.23
N TYR A 406 -5.26 26.11 26.29
CA TYR A 406 -4.24 27.14 26.03
C TYR A 406 -4.89 28.53 26.03
N GLY A 407 -4.07 29.58 26.14
CA GLY A 407 -4.54 30.96 25.91
C GLY A 407 -4.94 31.17 24.45
N LEU A 408 -5.53 32.34 24.16
CA LEU A 408 -5.93 32.72 22.80
C LEU A 408 -4.73 32.81 21.86
N ASP A 409 -3.59 33.28 22.38
CA ASP A 409 -2.30 33.24 21.70
C ASP A 409 -1.51 32.02 22.17
N LEU A 410 -1.15 31.15 21.23
CA LEU A 410 -0.33 29.97 21.50
C LEU A 410 0.77 29.81 20.46
N THR A 411 1.74 28.97 20.79
CA THR A 411 2.77 28.53 19.84
C THR A 411 2.55 27.06 19.53
N VAL A 412 2.34 26.76 18.25
CA VAL A 412 2.45 25.40 17.73
C VAL A 412 3.92 25.06 17.64
N LEU A 413 4.33 24.01 18.36
CA LEU A 413 5.68 23.48 18.29
C LEU A 413 5.65 22.14 17.58
N VAL A 414 6.39 22.02 16.49
CA VAL A 414 6.57 20.76 15.76
C VAL A 414 8.01 20.29 15.84
N ALA A 415 8.20 18.98 15.98
CA ALA A 415 9.48 18.33 15.72
C ALA A 415 9.47 17.72 14.33
N GLU A 416 10.60 17.80 13.65
CA GLU A 416 10.80 17.16 12.35
C GLU A 416 10.52 15.66 12.41
N GLY A 417 9.92 15.14 11.34
CA GLY A 417 9.84 13.71 11.09
C GLY A 417 11.16 13.15 10.58
N GLY A 418 11.20 11.84 10.33
CA GLY A 418 12.36 11.20 9.69
C GLY A 418 12.81 11.93 8.41
N SER A 419 14.07 12.35 8.40
CA SER A 419 14.70 13.19 7.38
C SER A 419 14.89 12.43 6.06
N ASN A 420 14.00 12.65 5.09
CA ASN A 420 14.21 12.27 3.68
C ASN A 420 14.50 13.54 2.85
N TYR A 421 15.31 14.45 3.39
CA TYR A 421 15.61 15.73 2.75
C TYR A 421 16.47 15.56 1.51
N VAL A 422 16.21 16.39 0.50
CA VAL A 422 17.18 16.69 -0.55
C VAL A 422 18.13 17.73 0.04
N GLU A 423 19.43 17.42 0.10
CA GLU A 423 20.43 18.36 0.62
C GLU A 423 20.40 19.68 -0.16
N GLY A 424 20.42 20.82 0.56
CA GLY A 424 20.25 22.17 -0.01
C GLY A 424 18.87 22.81 0.25
N TYR A 425 17.95 22.09 0.88
CA TYR A 425 16.63 22.60 1.26
C TYR A 425 16.35 22.34 2.73
N ASP A 426 15.92 23.39 3.45
CA ASP A 426 15.48 23.30 4.84
C ASP A 426 14.08 22.69 4.94
N ALA A 427 13.83 21.96 6.03
CA ALA A 427 12.50 21.45 6.35
C ALA A 427 11.51 22.61 6.46
N ALA A 428 10.32 22.46 5.87
CA ALA A 428 9.23 23.40 6.09
C ALA A 428 7.97 22.67 6.54
N PHE A 429 7.13 23.35 7.30
CA PHE A 429 5.94 22.79 7.92
C PHE A 429 4.69 23.47 7.39
N HIS A 430 3.72 22.64 7.04
CA HIS A 430 2.36 23.05 6.73
C HIS A 430 1.48 22.64 7.91
N ILE A 431 0.82 23.61 8.54
CA ILE A 431 -0.09 23.45 9.66
C ILE A 431 -1.46 23.98 9.27
N GLN A 432 -2.48 23.21 9.64
CA GLN A 432 -3.88 23.59 9.51
C GLN A 432 -4.57 23.48 10.85
N ILE A 433 -5.40 24.47 11.17
CA ILE A 433 -6.24 24.50 12.37
C ILE A 433 -7.66 24.87 11.97
N ASP A 434 -8.63 24.12 12.49
CA ASP A 434 -10.05 24.27 12.19
C ASP A 434 -10.89 23.99 13.44
N ASN A 435 -12.11 24.52 13.52
CA ASN A 435 -13.07 24.19 14.57
C ASN A 435 -13.82 22.87 14.30
N SER A 436 -13.61 22.28 13.12
CA SER A 436 -14.14 21.01 12.65
C SER A 436 -13.03 19.99 12.41
N PRO A 437 -13.20 18.72 12.80
CA PRO A 437 -12.22 17.67 12.51
C PRO A 437 -12.12 17.33 11.00
N ALA A 438 -13.04 17.85 10.17
CA ALA A 438 -13.05 17.66 8.73
C ALA A 438 -12.11 18.62 7.98
N PHE A 439 -11.66 19.71 8.62
CA PHE A 439 -10.80 20.73 8.01
C PHE A 439 -11.43 21.39 6.77
N ASP A 440 -12.72 21.73 6.87
CA ASP A 440 -13.57 22.29 5.81
C ASP A 440 -13.67 23.83 5.86
N SER A 441 -13.30 24.46 6.98
CA SER A 441 -13.31 25.92 7.16
C SER A 441 -12.10 26.36 8.00
N LEU A 442 -10.93 26.33 7.36
CA LEU A 442 -9.64 26.55 8.02
C LEU A 442 -9.56 27.93 8.70
N GLN A 443 -9.34 27.92 10.02
CA GLN A 443 -9.10 29.13 10.80
C GLN A 443 -7.64 29.58 10.71
N PHE A 444 -6.73 28.62 10.56
CA PHE A 444 -5.33 28.86 10.28
C PHE A 444 -4.85 27.88 9.20
N ASP A 445 -4.19 28.42 8.19
CA ASP A 445 -3.49 27.64 7.16
C ASP A 445 -2.28 28.43 6.68
N ASN A 446 -1.09 27.85 6.79
CA ASN A 446 0.14 28.43 6.26
C ASN A 446 0.58 27.78 4.93
N GLY A 447 -0.30 27.09 4.21
CA GLY A 447 0.01 26.40 2.96
C GLY A 447 0.57 27.29 1.84
N ALA A 448 0.29 28.60 1.87
CA ALA A 448 0.86 29.57 0.92
C ALA A 448 2.29 30.03 1.29
N SER A 449 2.70 29.88 2.55
CA SER A 449 4.02 30.26 3.06
C SER A 449 4.41 29.32 4.19
N LEU A 450 5.10 28.23 3.83
CA LEU A 450 5.45 27.17 4.75
C LEU A 450 6.44 27.67 5.80
N ALA A 451 6.26 27.24 7.05
CA ALA A 451 7.10 27.66 8.17
C ALA A 451 8.41 26.84 8.19
N GLN A 452 9.55 27.50 8.13
CA GLN A 452 10.86 26.85 8.36
C GLN A 452 11.21 26.77 9.85
N ASP A 453 10.68 27.71 10.65
CA ASP A 453 10.81 27.67 12.11
C ASP A 453 9.84 26.62 12.70
N PRO A 454 10.30 25.71 13.57
CA PRO A 454 9.43 24.76 14.27
C PRO A 454 8.48 25.42 15.30
N LEU A 455 8.67 26.71 15.63
CA LEU A 455 7.82 27.49 16.52
C LEU A 455 6.89 28.41 15.72
N ILE A 456 5.63 28.01 15.54
CA ILE A 456 4.64 28.77 14.77
C ILE A 456 3.65 29.45 15.71
N PRO A 457 3.68 30.80 15.84
CA PRO A 457 2.69 31.53 16.63
C PRO A 457 1.31 31.52 15.95
N VAL A 458 0.25 31.32 16.73
CA VAL A 458 -1.14 31.28 16.27
C VAL A 458 -2.03 31.99 17.29
N SER A 459 -2.95 32.82 16.80
CA SER A 459 -4.01 33.42 17.61
C SER A 459 -5.37 32.83 17.21
N LEU A 460 -6.12 32.31 18.18
CA LEU A 460 -7.43 31.67 17.96
C LEU A 460 -8.45 32.18 18.98
N PRO A 461 -9.71 32.44 18.56
CA PRO A 461 -10.81 32.71 19.49
C PRO A 461 -11.02 31.55 20.47
N ALA A 462 -11.65 31.82 21.63
CA ALA A 462 -12.00 30.79 22.59
C ALA A 462 -12.91 29.73 21.96
N GLY A 463 -12.54 28.46 22.07
CA GLY A 463 -13.26 27.39 21.42
C GLY A 463 -12.52 26.06 21.39
N ARG A 464 -13.12 25.08 20.72
CA ARG A 464 -12.49 23.80 20.43
C ARG A 464 -11.88 23.82 19.05
N TRP A 465 -10.63 23.36 18.97
CA TRP A 465 -9.85 23.39 17.75
C TRP A 465 -9.21 22.03 17.48
N TYR A 466 -9.04 21.75 16.19
CA TYR A 466 -8.42 20.56 15.64
C TYR A 466 -7.22 21.00 14.80
N LEU A 467 -6.06 20.44 15.08
CA LEU A 467 -4.81 20.75 14.40
C LEU A 467 -4.24 19.52 13.71
N ARG A 468 -3.71 19.72 12.50
CA ARG A 468 -2.87 18.76 11.81
C ARG A 468 -1.66 19.45 11.21
N ALA A 469 -0.53 18.74 11.16
CA ALA A 469 0.70 19.21 10.56
C ALA A 469 1.21 18.22 9.49
N ARG A 470 1.98 18.71 8.53
CA ARG A 470 2.77 17.87 7.61
C ARG A 470 4.06 18.59 7.25
N GLN A 471 5.05 17.83 6.84
CA GLN A 471 6.38 18.32 6.51
C GLN A 471 6.56 18.38 5.00
N PHE A 472 7.37 19.33 4.56
CA PHE A 472 7.80 19.59 3.19
C PHE A 472 9.32 19.50 3.14
N ASP A 473 9.84 18.97 2.03
CA ASP A 473 11.26 18.64 1.86
C ASP A 473 12.04 19.56 0.91
N GLY A 474 11.44 20.67 0.49
CA GLY A 474 12.07 21.65 -0.40
C GLY A 474 11.66 21.59 -1.87
N VAL A 475 11.07 20.48 -2.32
CA VAL A 475 10.87 20.18 -3.75
C VAL A 475 9.46 19.67 -4.07
N ASP A 476 8.43 20.32 -3.51
CA ASP A 476 7.01 20.02 -3.75
C ASP A 476 6.52 18.64 -3.30
N ARG A 477 7.21 18.02 -2.34
CA ARG A 477 6.79 16.74 -1.76
C ARG A 477 6.43 16.88 -0.29
N TYR A 478 5.21 16.46 0.03
CA TYR A 478 4.64 16.56 1.37
C TYR A 478 4.61 15.19 2.06
N SER A 479 4.85 15.19 3.37
CA SER A 479 4.54 14.05 4.22
C SER A 479 3.02 13.82 4.26
N LYS A 480 2.61 12.66 4.76
CA LYS A 480 1.23 12.51 5.23
C LYS A 480 0.97 13.48 6.39
N TRP A 481 -0.28 13.91 6.55
CA TRP A 481 -0.74 14.62 7.74
C TRP A 481 -0.51 13.80 9.02
N THR A 482 -0.21 14.50 10.12
CA THR A 482 -0.22 13.93 11.47
C THR A 482 -1.62 13.42 11.83
N ALA A 483 -1.71 12.66 12.92
CA ALA A 483 -2.99 12.50 13.59
C ALA A 483 -3.51 13.88 14.03
N THR A 484 -4.84 14.04 14.02
CA THR A 484 -5.48 15.26 14.46
C THR A 484 -5.32 15.43 15.97
N VAL A 485 -4.79 16.58 16.38
CA VAL A 485 -4.72 16.99 17.79
C VAL A 485 -5.93 17.85 18.09
N SER A 486 -6.71 17.52 19.12
CA SER A 486 -7.81 18.35 19.60
C SER A 486 -7.43 19.09 20.88
N PHE A 487 -7.70 20.38 20.96
CA PHE A 487 -7.39 21.21 22.13
C PHE A 487 -8.45 22.29 22.31
N LEU A 488 -8.38 23.01 23.44
CA LEU A 488 -9.22 24.18 23.71
C LEU A 488 -8.35 25.43 23.76
N THR A 489 -8.87 26.53 23.23
CA THR A 489 -8.41 27.87 23.61
C THR A 489 -9.44 28.50 24.54
N ILE A 490 -8.94 29.16 25.57
CA ILE A 490 -9.74 29.84 26.58
C ILE A 490 -9.18 31.23 26.80
N ASP A 491 -10.06 32.18 27.10
CA ASP A 491 -9.68 33.54 27.41
C ASP A 491 -9.09 33.61 28.82
N LEU A 492 -7.77 33.44 28.91
CA LEU A 492 -7.00 33.54 30.16
C LEU A 492 -6.61 34.99 30.40
N PRO A 493 -6.45 35.41 31.67
CA PRO A 493 -5.91 36.73 31.95
C PRO A 493 -4.47 36.81 31.40
N GLU A 494 -4.04 38.01 31.02
CA GLU A 494 -2.66 38.22 30.58
C GLU A 494 -1.65 37.81 31.67
N THR A 495 -0.41 37.52 31.26
CA THR A 495 0.64 37.19 32.21
C THR A 495 1.16 38.46 32.90
N PRO A 496 1.06 38.59 34.24
CA PRO A 496 1.61 39.74 34.94
C PRO A 496 3.13 39.76 34.85
N ALA A 497 3.73 40.91 34.56
CA ALA A 497 5.17 41.12 34.59
C ALA A 497 5.58 41.76 35.93
N LEU A 498 6.56 41.18 36.61
CA LEU A 498 7.08 41.70 37.87
C LEU A 498 8.03 42.87 37.59
N ILE A 499 7.81 44.00 38.25
CA ILE A 499 8.59 45.24 38.05
C ILE A 499 9.56 45.45 39.23
N ALA A 500 9.07 45.32 40.46
CA ALA A 500 9.87 45.50 41.68
C ALA A 500 9.26 44.72 42.85
N PRO A 501 10.03 44.29 43.86
CA PRO A 501 11.49 44.40 43.97
C PRO A 501 12.21 43.31 43.15
N ILE A 502 13.44 43.64 42.69
CA ILE A 502 14.34 42.74 41.95
C ILE A 502 15.76 42.98 42.48
N GLY A 503 16.47 41.93 42.88
CA GLY A 503 17.84 42.02 43.39
C GLY A 503 17.92 42.65 44.79
N ASP A 504 19.05 43.30 45.09
CA ASP A 504 19.27 43.95 46.38
C ASP A 504 18.53 45.29 46.43
N VAL A 505 17.65 45.46 47.42
CA VAL A 505 16.81 46.64 47.60
C VAL A 505 16.86 47.14 49.05
N PRO A 506 16.68 48.45 49.33
CA PRO A 506 16.69 48.98 50.69
C PRO A 506 15.74 48.27 51.65
N ALA A 507 16.11 48.16 52.93
CA ALA A 507 15.35 47.44 53.95
C ALA A 507 13.97 48.04 54.29
N SER A 508 13.68 49.27 53.87
CA SER A 508 12.41 49.96 54.12
C SER A 508 11.88 50.66 52.87
N GLY A 509 10.56 50.90 52.81
CA GLY A 509 9.93 51.71 51.76
C GLY A 509 9.77 51.00 50.41
N GLN A 510 9.93 49.68 50.38
CA GLN A 510 9.78 48.88 49.16
C GLN A 510 8.32 48.46 48.94
N SER A 511 7.95 48.29 47.67
CA SER A 511 6.65 47.77 47.26
C SER A 511 6.80 46.60 46.30
N LEU A 512 5.87 45.65 46.37
CA LEU A 512 5.65 44.68 45.31
C LEU A 512 4.88 45.39 44.19
N ILE A 513 5.47 45.42 42.99
CA ILE A 513 4.96 46.10 41.81
C ILE A 513 4.93 45.14 40.64
N TRP A 514 3.79 45.04 39.96
CA TRP A 514 3.63 44.25 38.73
C TRP A 514 2.69 44.95 37.75
N THR A 515 2.76 44.59 36.46
CA THR A 515 1.80 45.08 35.44
C THR A 515 0.42 44.51 35.68
N ALA A 516 -0.62 45.33 35.59
CA ALA A 516 -1.99 44.83 35.62
C ALA A 516 -2.24 44.00 34.36
N ALA A 517 -2.59 42.73 34.55
CA ALA A 517 -3.01 41.82 33.49
C ALA A 517 -4.44 42.13 33.05
N SER A 518 -4.63 42.34 31.75
CA SER A 518 -5.96 42.42 31.15
C SER A 518 -6.74 41.11 31.40
N GLY A 519 -8.04 41.23 31.64
CA GLY A 519 -8.93 40.09 31.92
C GLY A 519 -8.76 39.43 33.29
N ALA A 520 -8.00 40.01 34.23
CA ALA A 520 -7.81 39.47 35.58
C ALA A 520 -8.85 39.97 36.59
N ASP A 521 -9.64 39.05 37.15
CA ASP A 521 -10.59 39.32 38.23
C ASP A 521 -9.96 39.26 39.62
N GLN A 522 -8.84 38.54 39.76
CA GLN A 522 -8.12 38.36 41.02
C GLN A 522 -6.62 38.18 40.80
N TYR A 523 -5.81 38.59 41.78
CA TYR A 523 -4.39 38.27 41.86
C TYR A 523 -4.08 37.43 43.09
N LYS A 524 -3.01 36.65 43.00
CA LYS A 524 -2.40 35.97 44.14
C LYS A 524 -0.91 36.24 44.19
N ILE A 525 -0.46 36.80 45.30
CA ILE A 525 0.95 37.04 45.60
C ILE A 525 1.47 35.85 46.41
N VAL A 526 2.68 35.39 46.11
CA VAL A 526 3.38 34.38 46.91
C VAL A 526 4.83 34.80 47.09
N ILE A 527 5.29 34.90 48.34
CA ILE A 527 6.70 35.09 48.70
C ILE A 527 7.19 33.84 49.41
N LYS A 528 8.41 33.40 49.06
CA LYS A 528 9.08 32.25 49.65
C LYS A 528 10.47 32.61 50.14
N ASP A 529 10.89 31.98 51.22
CA ASP A 529 12.26 32.03 51.71
C ASP A 529 13.23 31.18 50.84
N PRO A 530 14.55 31.20 51.12
CA PRO A 530 15.52 30.37 50.41
C PRO A 530 15.23 28.87 50.52
N ALA A 531 14.74 28.42 51.68
CA ALA A 531 14.36 27.02 51.93
C ALA A 531 13.11 26.60 51.13
N GLY A 532 12.39 27.54 50.52
CA GLY A 532 11.21 27.33 49.69
C GLY A 532 9.88 27.34 50.46
N ALA A 533 9.91 27.63 51.76
CA ALA A 533 8.73 27.82 52.59
C ALA A 533 8.02 29.12 52.21
N LYS A 534 6.68 29.12 52.21
CA LYS A 534 5.88 30.31 51.86
C LYS A 534 5.80 31.20 53.10
N VAL A 535 6.49 32.35 53.05
CA VAL A 535 6.47 33.34 54.14
C VAL A 535 5.31 34.33 53.99
N TYR A 536 4.80 34.53 52.77
CA TYR A 536 3.61 35.33 52.52
C TYR A 536 2.76 34.76 51.38
N LYS A 537 1.44 34.87 51.52
CA LYS A 537 0.46 34.51 50.50
C LYS A 537 -0.85 35.29 50.71
N ALA A 538 -1.24 36.09 49.74
CA ALA A 538 -2.56 36.73 49.68
C ALA A 538 -3.21 36.48 48.32
N LYS A 539 -4.54 36.39 48.27
CA LYS A 539 -5.32 36.31 47.03
C LYS A 539 -6.52 37.25 47.16
N ASP A 540 -6.65 38.21 46.26
CA ASP A 540 -7.70 39.23 46.32
C ASP A 540 -7.95 39.89 44.94
N SER A 541 -8.94 40.77 44.87
CA SER A 541 -9.30 41.54 43.67
C SER A 541 -8.23 42.58 43.29
N PRO A 542 -8.21 43.05 42.03
CA PRO A 542 -7.34 44.15 41.58
C PRO A 542 -7.49 45.42 42.43
N LEU A 543 -8.70 45.72 42.91
CA LEU A 543 -8.97 46.90 43.72
C LEU A 543 -8.20 46.86 45.05
N THR A 544 -8.17 45.70 45.72
CA THR A 544 -7.46 45.51 47.00
C THR A 544 -5.94 45.69 46.85
N PHE A 545 -5.39 45.41 45.66
CA PHE A 545 -3.97 45.59 45.35
C PHE A 545 -3.64 46.92 44.64
N ASN A 546 -4.57 47.89 44.70
CA ASN A 546 -4.40 49.23 44.11
C ASN A 546 -3.98 49.19 42.62
N CYS A 547 -4.56 48.27 41.86
CA CYS A 547 -4.23 48.10 40.43
C CYS A 547 -4.79 49.24 39.57
N SER A 548 -3.92 49.83 38.75
CA SER A 548 -4.26 50.67 37.59
C SER A 548 -3.62 50.07 36.33
N SER A 549 -2.63 50.71 35.70
CA SER A 549 -1.72 50.08 34.74
C SER A 549 -0.70 49.16 35.42
N THR A 550 -0.41 49.44 36.69
CA THR A 550 0.37 48.59 37.60
C THR A 550 -0.36 48.40 38.91
N CYS A 551 -0.13 47.28 39.56
CA CYS A 551 -0.56 47.02 40.93
C CYS A 551 0.59 47.26 41.90
N VAL A 552 0.31 47.85 43.06
CA VAL A 552 1.33 48.26 44.03
C VAL A 552 0.90 47.88 45.43
N VAL A 553 1.74 47.10 46.11
CA VAL A 553 1.52 46.67 47.50
C VAL A 553 2.77 46.96 48.33
N PRO A 554 2.74 47.92 49.28
CA PRO A 554 3.86 48.17 50.18
C PRO A 554 4.24 46.95 51.01
N ILE A 555 5.54 46.62 51.09
CA ILE A 555 6.03 45.45 51.84
C ILE A 555 5.75 45.60 53.34
N ASP A 556 5.90 46.82 53.88
CA ASP A 556 5.64 47.12 55.29
C ASP A 556 4.16 46.87 55.68
N GLY A 557 3.26 46.90 54.69
CA GLY A 557 1.82 46.65 54.87
C GLY A 557 1.42 45.17 54.79
N LEU A 558 2.34 44.24 54.53
CA LEU A 558 2.02 42.83 54.33
C LEU A 558 1.77 42.06 55.64
N GLY A 559 2.14 42.64 56.79
CA GLY A 559 2.03 41.98 58.09
C GLY A 559 2.99 40.79 58.27
N VAL A 560 4.11 40.78 57.54
CA VAL A 560 5.18 39.76 57.64
C VAL A 560 6.52 40.44 57.88
N THR A 561 7.36 39.82 58.69
CA THR A 561 8.73 40.30 58.93
C THR A 561 9.70 39.62 57.98
N LEU A 562 10.28 40.38 57.06
CA LEU A 562 11.34 39.93 56.15
C LEU A 562 12.70 40.37 56.70
N GLN A 563 13.68 39.47 56.72
CA GLN A 563 15.00 39.72 57.31
C GLN A 563 15.97 40.31 56.27
N ALA A 564 16.76 41.30 56.68
CA ALA A 564 17.85 41.82 55.87
C ALA A 564 18.89 40.72 55.59
N GLY A 565 19.44 40.71 54.38
CA GLY A 565 20.41 39.72 53.90
C GLY A 565 19.81 38.36 53.49
N VAL A 566 18.49 38.17 53.59
CA VAL A 566 17.83 36.92 53.15
C VAL A 566 17.23 37.07 51.75
N PRO A 567 17.59 36.21 50.77
CA PRO A 567 17.04 36.29 49.42
C PRO A 567 15.65 35.63 49.34
N TYR A 568 14.62 36.43 49.10
CA TYR A 568 13.24 35.98 48.95
C TYR A 568 12.86 35.82 47.49
N ARG A 569 12.15 34.73 47.17
CA ARG A 569 11.60 34.48 45.83
C ARG A 569 10.11 34.81 45.80
N TRP A 570 9.67 35.59 44.84
CA TRP A 570 8.26 35.98 44.74
C TRP A 570 7.70 35.89 43.33
N LYS A 571 6.38 35.74 43.26
CA LYS A 571 5.61 35.74 42.01
C LYS A 571 4.18 36.17 42.22
N VAL A 572 3.55 36.57 41.12
CA VAL A 572 2.13 36.93 41.05
C VAL A 572 1.42 35.97 40.10
N ILE A 573 0.18 35.63 40.44
CA ILE A 573 -0.70 34.79 39.62
C ILE A 573 -2.00 35.55 39.40
N ALA A 574 -2.33 35.89 38.16
CA ALA A 574 -3.64 36.44 37.78
C ALA A 574 -4.65 35.31 37.59
N PHE A 575 -5.92 35.57 37.90
CA PHE A 575 -7.04 34.63 37.75
C PHE A 575 -8.24 35.34 37.11
N ASN A 576 -9.02 34.57 36.36
CA ASN A 576 -10.41 34.88 35.99
C ASN A 576 -11.28 33.62 36.11
N GLU A 577 -12.53 33.68 35.67
CA GLU A 577 -13.44 32.53 35.67
C GLU A 577 -12.91 31.31 34.87
N ASN A 578 -12.11 31.56 33.82
CA ASN A 578 -11.63 30.54 32.89
C ASN A 578 -10.30 29.91 33.32
N GLY A 579 -9.48 30.60 34.13
CA GLY A 579 -8.20 30.04 34.57
C GLY A 579 -7.25 31.02 35.25
N LYS A 580 -5.95 30.81 35.04
CA LYS A 580 -4.89 31.59 35.70
C LYS A 580 -3.61 31.71 34.84
N ALA A 581 -2.97 32.86 34.89
CA ALA A 581 -1.65 33.12 34.31
C ALA A 581 -0.64 33.47 35.41
N LYS A 582 0.59 32.97 35.30
CA LYS A 582 1.62 33.12 36.34
C LYS A 582 2.77 33.98 35.80
N SER A 583 3.19 34.96 36.57
CA SER A 583 4.42 35.71 36.28
C SER A 583 5.65 34.79 36.29
N ALA A 584 6.71 35.26 35.64
CA ALA A 584 8.05 34.75 35.92
C ALA A 584 8.39 34.88 37.42
N LEU A 585 9.32 34.06 37.90
CA LEU A 585 9.80 34.12 39.28
C LEU A 585 10.84 35.23 39.41
N SER A 586 10.69 36.11 40.39
CA SER A 586 11.70 37.11 40.74
C SER A 586 12.30 36.83 42.12
N THR A 587 13.48 37.38 42.39
CA THR A 587 14.18 37.27 43.67
C THR A 587 14.59 38.67 44.14
N PHE A 588 14.49 38.94 45.44
CA PHE A 588 15.00 40.16 46.06
C PHE A 588 15.62 39.90 47.43
N THR A 589 16.54 40.77 47.85
CA THR A 589 17.17 40.76 49.17
C THR A 589 17.04 42.15 49.78
N LEU A 590 16.62 42.24 51.04
CA LEU A 590 16.62 43.51 51.77
C LEU A 590 18.04 43.81 52.26
N VAL A 591 18.59 44.98 51.94
CA VAL A 591 19.90 45.45 52.40
C VAL A 591 19.76 46.75 53.19
N ASN A 592 20.59 46.90 54.23
CA ASN A 592 20.58 48.07 55.12
C ASN A 592 21.22 49.29 54.45
#